data_AF-A0A1J5TWY4-F1
#
_entry.id   AF-A0A1J5TWY4-F1
#
_cell.length_a   1.000
_cell.length_b   1.000
_cell.length_c   1.000
_cell.angle_alpha   90.00
_cell.angle_beta   90.00
_cell.angle_gamma   90.00
#
_symmetry.space_group_name_H-M   'P 1'
#
loop_
_entity.id
_entity.type
_entity.pdbx_description
1 polymer ?
#
loop_
_entity_poly.entity_id
_entity_poly.type
_entity_poly.pdbx_seq_one_letter_code
_entity_poly.pdbx_strand_id
1 'polypeptide(L)'
;MPTTAFRLISIEAKSHRKATRQKELQINHSTTILSSRIKSDNQLNVEIRYSVSYGLLGMVQLDCEVMYSDKKNDVIKSAQSQWEKEHKLPEKMTGELYNRVLGEGSFEVLNIARKLGLPPPFKIEVPQVKMGENKNIKPNINSPEIA
;
A
#
# COMPACT_ATOMS: atom_id res chain seq x y z
N MET A 1 15.01 2.27 9.50
CA MET A 1 14.75 1.33 8.38
C MET A 1 15.85 1.51 7.34
N PRO A 2 16.32 0.44 6.66
CA PRO A 2 17.40 0.52 5.68
C PRO A 2 16.96 1.14 4.34
N THR A 3 15.66 1.25 4.09
CA THR A 3 15.13 2.03 2.95
C THR A 3 15.12 3.52 3.29
N THR A 4 15.85 4.31 2.51
CA THR A 4 16.14 5.73 2.83
C THR A 4 15.36 6.71 1.98
N ALA A 5 14.93 6.33 0.78
CA ALA A 5 14.11 7.18 -0.10
C ALA A 5 13.11 6.34 -0.91
N PHE A 6 11.97 6.97 -1.23
CA PHE A 6 10.94 6.47 -2.13
C PHE A 6 10.59 7.58 -3.13
N ARG A 7 10.44 7.22 -4.39
CA ARG A 7 10.03 8.15 -5.45
C ARG A 7 9.12 7.45 -6.45
N LEU A 8 8.01 8.07 -6.80
CA LEU A 8 7.16 7.60 -7.88
C LEU A 8 7.76 8.01 -9.24
N ILE A 9 7.95 7.05 -10.13
CA ILE A 9 8.53 7.24 -11.47
C ILE A 9 7.42 7.37 -12.51
N SER A 10 6.47 6.43 -12.50
CA SER A 10 5.40 6.33 -13.48
C SER A 10 4.09 5.89 -12.84
N ILE A 11 2.99 6.30 -13.47
CA ILE A 11 1.63 5.87 -13.13
C ILE A 11 0.96 5.42 -14.42
N GLU A 12 0.49 4.19 -14.45
CA GLU A 12 -0.45 3.72 -15.47
C GLU A 12 -1.75 3.31 -14.78
N ALA A 13 -2.89 3.82 -15.25
CA ALA A 13 -4.17 3.48 -14.65
C ALA A 13 -5.28 3.46 -15.69
N LYS A 14 -6.18 2.47 -15.58
CA LYS A 14 -7.27 2.24 -16.54
C LYS A 14 -8.54 1.90 -15.78
N SER A 15 -9.67 2.43 -16.24
CA SER A 15 -11.00 2.12 -15.72
C SER A 15 -11.95 1.84 -16.89
N HIS A 16 -12.74 0.78 -16.77
CA HIS A 16 -13.64 0.31 -17.82
C HIS A 16 -15.10 0.44 -17.37
N ARG A 17 -15.84 1.35 -18.00
CA ARG A 17 -17.24 1.66 -17.63
C ARG A 17 -18.27 0.59 -18.02
N LYS A 18 -17.91 -0.38 -18.86
CA LYS A 18 -18.81 -1.41 -19.41
C LYS A 18 -18.69 -2.77 -18.70
N ALA A 19 -18.06 -2.82 -17.53
CA ALA A 19 -18.01 -4.06 -16.77
C ALA A 19 -19.41 -4.37 -16.21
N THR A 20 -20.06 -5.41 -16.72
CA THR A 20 -21.27 -5.99 -16.14
C THR A 20 -21.02 -6.26 -14.65
N ARG A 21 -22.00 -5.96 -13.79
CA ARG A 21 -21.89 -6.14 -12.34
C ARG A 21 -21.43 -7.57 -12.01
N GLN A 22 -20.17 -7.71 -11.61
CA GLN A 22 -19.63 -9.00 -11.21
C GLN A 22 -20.17 -9.39 -9.83
N LYS A 23 -20.54 -10.67 -9.65
CA LYS A 23 -21.05 -11.20 -8.37
C LYS A 23 -20.00 -11.14 -7.26
N GLU A 24 -18.73 -11.32 -7.61
CA GLU A 24 -17.61 -11.29 -6.68
C GLU A 24 -16.44 -10.57 -7.35
N LEU A 25 -16.02 -9.46 -6.74
CA LEU A 25 -14.88 -8.68 -7.20
C LEU A 25 -13.63 -9.13 -6.43
N GLN A 26 -12.67 -9.71 -7.14
CA GLN A 26 -11.35 -9.99 -6.59
C GLN A 26 -10.39 -8.85 -6.92
N ILE A 27 -9.84 -8.24 -5.88
CA ILE A 27 -8.81 -7.21 -5.99
C ILE A 27 -7.47 -7.88 -5.74
N ASN A 28 -6.60 -7.89 -6.74
CA ASN A 28 -5.30 -8.55 -6.67
C ASN A 28 -4.18 -7.54 -6.62
N HIS A 29 -3.23 -7.75 -5.70
CA HIS A 29 -2.05 -6.92 -5.53
C HIS A 29 -0.82 -7.71 -5.97
N SER A 30 0.07 -7.07 -6.74
CA SER A 30 1.35 -7.64 -7.13
C SER A 30 2.45 -6.60 -6.96
N THR A 31 3.57 -7.00 -6.37
CA THR A 31 4.77 -6.17 -6.24
C THR A 31 5.96 -6.92 -6.82
N THR A 32 6.72 -6.30 -7.72
CA THR A 32 7.81 -6.96 -8.45
C THR A 32 8.97 -6.01 -8.64
N ILE A 33 10.18 -6.47 -8.30
CA ILE A 33 11.41 -5.73 -8.63
C ILE A 33 11.63 -5.78 -10.14
N LEU A 34 11.76 -4.61 -10.76
CA LEU A 34 12.05 -4.46 -12.18
C LEU A 34 13.56 -4.38 -12.44
N SER A 35 14.28 -3.63 -11.61
CA SER A 35 15.72 -3.46 -11.76
C SER A 35 16.40 -3.15 -10.43
N SER A 36 17.69 -3.46 -10.35
CA SER A 36 18.56 -3.13 -9.23
C SER A 36 19.90 -2.64 -9.78
N ARG A 37 20.33 -1.46 -9.33
CA ARG A 37 21.63 -0.86 -9.69
C ARG A 37 22.33 -0.28 -8.48
N ILE A 38 23.63 -0.52 -8.38
CA ILE A 38 24.47 0.15 -7.36
C ILE A 38 24.49 1.65 -7.66
N LYS A 39 24.18 2.47 -6.66
CA LYS A 39 24.30 3.93 -6.74
C LYS A 39 25.59 4.43 -6.06
N SER A 40 25.98 3.79 -4.96
CA SER A 40 27.24 4.02 -4.25
C SER A 40 27.63 2.74 -3.49
N ASP A 41 28.82 2.70 -2.89
CA ASP A 41 29.32 1.52 -2.17
C ASP A 41 28.37 1.00 -1.07
N ASN A 42 27.52 1.87 -0.54
CA ASN A 42 26.60 1.59 0.56
C ASN A 42 25.13 1.68 0.16
N GLN A 43 24.84 1.91 -1.13
CA GLN A 43 23.48 2.15 -1.60
C GLN A 43 23.14 1.41 -2.88
N LEU A 44 21.95 0.83 -2.87
CA LEU A 44 21.34 0.18 -4.01
C LEU A 44 20.09 0.96 -4.40
N ASN A 45 19.99 1.28 -5.68
CA ASN A 45 18.81 1.86 -6.28
C ASN A 45 17.98 0.76 -6.91
N VAL A 46 16.73 0.60 -6.47
CA VAL A 46 15.85 -0.49 -6.90
C VAL A 46 14.56 0.09 -7.49
N GLU A 47 14.26 -0.29 -8.72
CA GLU A 47 13.00 0.04 -9.38
C GLU A 47 12.01 -1.10 -9.14
N ILE A 48 10.81 -0.77 -8.68
CA ILE A 48 9.79 -1.73 -8.26
C ILE A 48 8.46 -1.32 -8.87
N ARG A 49 7.77 -2.29 -9.46
CA ARG A 49 6.40 -2.16 -9.91
C ARG A 49 5.42 -2.63 -8.85
N TYR A 50 4.45 -1.79 -8.52
CA TYR A 50 3.31 -2.16 -7.70
C TYR A 50 2.03 -2.04 -8.52
N SER A 51 1.30 -3.14 -8.68
CA SER A 51 0.08 -3.21 -9.48
C SER A 51 -1.10 -3.68 -8.64
N VAL A 52 -2.23 -3.01 -8.79
CA VAL A 52 -3.53 -3.41 -8.25
C VAL A 52 -4.51 -3.60 -9.39
N SER A 53 -5.02 -4.83 -9.51
CA SER A 53 -5.97 -5.23 -10.54
C SER A 53 -7.36 -5.42 -9.94
N TYR A 54 -8.36 -4.83 -10.59
CA TYR A 54 -9.78 -4.92 -10.23
C TYR A 54 -10.55 -5.82 -11.21
N GLY A 55 -9.87 -6.81 -11.80
CA GLY A 55 -10.44 -7.67 -12.82
C GLY A 55 -10.92 -6.88 -14.03
N LEU A 56 -12.21 -7.00 -14.35
CA LEU A 56 -12.80 -6.31 -15.51
C LEU A 56 -13.01 -4.81 -15.30
N LEU A 57 -12.96 -4.32 -14.05
CA LEU A 57 -13.20 -2.91 -13.76
C LEU A 57 -12.03 -2.02 -14.15
N GLY A 58 -10.79 -2.52 -14.13
CA GLY A 58 -9.62 -1.70 -14.36
C GLY A 58 -8.39 -2.12 -13.57
N MET A 59 -7.37 -1.26 -13.61
CA MET A 59 -6.11 -1.47 -12.91
C MET A 59 -5.43 -0.14 -12.57
N VAL A 60 -4.55 -0.17 -11.58
CA VAL A 60 -3.60 0.89 -11.25
C VAL A 60 -2.23 0.25 -11.11
N GLN A 61 -1.22 0.82 -11.75
CA GLN A 61 0.16 0.39 -11.71
C GLN A 61 1.05 1.59 -11.43
N LEU A 62 1.95 1.42 -10.47
CA LEU A 62 2.96 2.39 -10.08
C LEU A 62 4.33 1.79 -10.36
N ASP A 63 5.19 2.49 -11.07
CA ASP A 63 6.62 2.20 -11.07
C ASP A 63 7.29 3.16 -10.09
N CYS A 64 8.02 2.61 -9.14
CA CYS A 64 8.62 3.31 -8.01
C CYS A 64 10.12 3.08 -7.98
N GLU A 65 10.87 4.08 -7.52
CA GLU A 65 12.29 4.00 -7.19
C GLU A 65 12.42 3.96 -5.67
N VAL A 66 13.19 3.00 -5.15
CA VAL A 66 13.49 2.88 -3.73
C VAL A 66 14.98 2.80 -3.51
N MET A 67 15.50 3.65 -2.63
CA MET A 67 16.89 3.60 -2.21
C MET A 67 17.03 2.67 -1.00
N TYR A 68 17.83 1.62 -1.16
CA TYR A 68 18.26 0.78 -0.06
C TYR A 68 19.65 1.19 0.40
N SER A 69 19.91 1.17 1.71
CA SER A 69 21.22 1.52 2.26
C SER A 69 21.62 0.56 3.38
N ASP A 70 22.87 0.09 3.34
CA ASP A 70 23.49 -0.70 4.40
C ASP A 70 24.86 -0.12 4.76
N LYS A 71 25.23 -0.24 6.04
CA LYS A 71 26.55 0.20 6.52
C LYS A 71 27.68 -0.72 6.00
N LYS A 72 27.36 -1.97 5.69
CA LYS A 72 28.31 -2.97 5.20
C LYS A 72 28.28 -3.02 3.68
N ASN A 73 29.34 -2.53 3.03
CA ASN A 73 29.44 -2.42 1.57
C ASN A 73 29.33 -3.80 0.88
N ASP A 74 29.78 -4.87 1.54
CA ASP A 74 29.71 -6.23 1.02
C ASP A 74 28.26 -6.71 0.81
N VAL A 75 27.31 -6.21 1.60
CA VAL A 75 25.88 -6.55 1.47
C VAL A 75 25.33 -6.01 0.16
N ILE A 76 25.68 -4.79 -0.22
CA ILE A 76 25.22 -4.16 -1.46
C ILE A 76 25.82 -4.88 -2.67
N LYS A 77 27.13 -5.16 -2.64
CA LYS A 77 27.81 -5.85 -3.75
C LYS A 77 27.32 -7.28 -3.93
N SER A 78 27.13 -8.03 -2.84
CA SER A 78 26.60 -9.39 -2.90
C SER A 78 25.15 -9.43 -3.38
N ALA A 79 24.30 -8.53 -2.89
CA ALA A 79 22.91 -8.41 -3.35
C ALA A 79 22.84 -8.08 -4.85
N GLN A 80 23.68 -7.15 -5.33
CA GLN A 80 23.75 -6.83 -6.75
C GLN A 80 24.23 -8.03 -7.58
N SER A 81 25.26 -8.76 -7.14
CA SER A 81 25.72 -9.95 -7.85
C SER A 81 24.66 -11.05 -7.90
N GLN A 82 23.87 -11.21 -6.84
CA GLN A 82 22.75 -12.16 -6.84
C GLN A 82 21.66 -11.73 -7.83
N TRP A 83 21.32 -10.43 -7.88
CA TRP A 83 20.37 -9.91 -8.85
C TRP A 83 20.80 -10.15 -10.29
N GLU A 84 22.07 -9.93 -10.62
CA GLU A 84 22.60 -10.13 -11.97
C GLU A 84 22.58 -11.60 -12.43
N LYS A 85 22.70 -12.55 -11.49
CA LYS A 85 22.71 -13.99 -11.78
C LYS A 85 21.32 -14.62 -11.78
N GLU A 86 20.49 -14.22 -10.80
CA GLU A 86 19.25 -14.93 -10.47
C GLU A 86 18.00 -14.07 -10.66
N HIS A 87 18.16 -12.77 -10.93
CA HIS A 87 17.07 -11.78 -10.88
C HIS A 87 16.30 -11.80 -9.56
N LYS A 88 17.03 -12.03 -8.47
CA LYS A 88 16.53 -12.04 -7.10
C LYS A 88 17.46 -11.27 -6.18
N LEU A 89 16.89 -10.44 -5.33
CA LEU A 89 17.60 -9.85 -4.20
C LEU A 89 17.47 -10.77 -2.97
N PRO A 90 18.35 -10.63 -1.97
CA PRO A 90 18.21 -11.34 -0.71
C PRO A 90 16.81 -11.16 -0.11
N GLU A 91 16.24 -12.22 0.47
CA GLU A 91 14.85 -12.25 0.93
C GLU A 91 14.53 -11.13 1.92
N LYS A 92 15.43 -10.90 2.89
CA LYS A 92 15.29 -9.81 3.87
C LYS A 92 15.21 -8.43 3.20
N MET A 93 16.11 -8.17 2.25
CA MET A 93 16.15 -6.91 1.50
C MET A 93 14.87 -6.75 0.67
N THR A 94 14.43 -7.82 0.02
CA THR A 94 13.18 -7.85 -0.77
C THR A 94 11.97 -7.51 0.10
N GLY A 95 11.85 -8.10 1.29
CA GLY A 95 10.76 -7.78 2.22
C GLY A 95 10.77 -6.32 2.68
N GLU A 96 11.94 -5.77 2.99
CA GLU A 96 12.10 -4.36 3.40
C GLU A 96 11.73 -3.39 2.26
N LEU A 97 12.12 -3.71 1.02
CA LEU A 97 11.78 -2.96 -0.18
C LEU A 97 10.27 -3.01 -0.48
N TYR A 98 9.67 -4.20 -0.46
CA TYR A 98 8.24 -4.38 -0.71
C TYR A 98 7.39 -3.69 0.33
N ASN A 99 7.75 -3.80 1.62
CA ASN A 99 7.03 -3.09 2.67
C ASN A 99 7.10 -1.58 2.51
N ARG A 100 8.24 -1.05 2.02
CA ARG A 100 8.35 0.39 1.72
C ARG A 100 7.41 0.81 0.60
N VAL A 101 7.38 0.06 -0.52
CA VAL A 101 6.50 0.35 -1.66
C VAL A 101 5.03 0.19 -1.29
N LEU A 102 4.67 -0.85 -0.54
CA LEU A 102 3.31 -1.06 -0.09
C LEU A 102 2.86 0.04 0.89
N GLY A 103 3.73 0.48 1.79
CA GLY A 103 3.43 1.53 2.75
C GLY A 103 3.11 2.88 2.09
N GLU A 104 3.94 3.33 1.14
CA GLU A 104 3.74 4.63 0.48
C GLU A 104 2.84 4.52 -0.75
N GLY A 105 3.08 3.54 -1.62
CA GLY A 105 2.36 3.35 -2.87
C GLY A 105 0.87 3.03 -2.68
N SER A 106 0.48 2.37 -1.58
CA SER A 106 -0.94 2.04 -1.36
C SER A 106 -1.83 3.28 -1.20
N PHE A 107 -1.32 4.37 -0.62
CA PHE A 107 -2.08 5.62 -0.53
C PHE A 107 -2.26 6.29 -1.89
N GLU A 108 -1.23 6.26 -2.73
CA GLU A 108 -1.32 6.76 -4.11
C GLU A 108 -2.29 5.92 -4.94
N VAL A 109 -2.22 4.60 -4.84
CA VAL A 109 -3.20 3.71 -5.48
C VAL A 109 -4.62 4.03 -5.01
N LEU A 110 -4.85 4.22 -3.71
CA LEU A 110 -6.17 4.59 -3.18
C LEU A 110 -6.67 5.91 -3.80
N ASN A 111 -5.80 6.91 -3.87
CA ASN A 111 -6.15 8.21 -4.46
C ASN A 111 -6.50 8.11 -5.95
N ILE A 112 -5.74 7.32 -6.71
CA ILE A 112 -5.97 7.11 -8.14
C ILE A 112 -7.25 6.30 -8.36
N ALA A 113 -7.43 5.20 -7.61
CA ALA A 113 -8.62 4.35 -7.69
C ALA A 113 -9.90 5.17 -7.47
N ARG A 114 -9.90 6.03 -6.44
CA ARG A 114 -11.01 6.95 -6.16
C ARG A 114 -11.30 7.89 -7.33
N LYS A 115 -10.26 8.47 -7.95
CA LYS A 115 -10.41 9.35 -9.13
C LYS A 115 -10.99 8.62 -10.35
N LEU A 116 -10.72 7.32 -10.46
CA LEU A 116 -11.18 6.47 -11.56
C LEU A 116 -12.52 5.77 -11.32
N GLY A 117 -13.15 6.02 -10.16
CA GLY A 117 -14.38 5.34 -9.75
C GLY A 117 -14.20 3.85 -9.47
N LEU A 118 -12.97 3.41 -9.22
CA LEU A 118 -12.65 2.05 -8.80
C LEU A 118 -12.90 1.93 -7.29
N PRO A 119 -13.27 0.73 -6.79
CA PRO A 119 -13.43 0.51 -5.36
C PRO A 119 -12.10 0.68 -4.62
N PRO A 120 -12.13 0.95 -3.30
CA PRO A 120 -10.91 0.99 -2.50
C PRO A 120 -10.09 -0.28 -2.65
N PRO A 121 -8.76 -0.18 -2.85
CA PRO A 121 -7.88 -1.34 -3.03
C PRO A 121 -7.78 -2.23 -1.77
N PHE A 122 -8.06 -1.69 -0.59
CA PHE A 122 -8.07 -2.42 0.68
C PHE A 122 -9.28 -1.99 1.53
N LYS A 123 -9.60 -2.79 2.55
CA LYS A 123 -10.66 -2.46 3.51
C LYS A 123 -10.24 -1.24 4.32
N ILE A 124 -11.05 -0.19 4.30
CA ILE A 124 -10.84 1.02 5.08
C ILE A 124 -11.75 0.94 6.30
N GLU A 125 -11.15 0.88 7.50
CA GLU A 125 -11.89 1.04 8.74
C GLU A 125 -12.13 2.53 8.97
N VAL A 126 -13.39 2.95 8.90
CA VAL A 126 -13.77 4.34 9.15
C VAL A 126 -13.97 4.52 10.65
N PRO A 127 -13.16 5.34 11.33
CA PRO A 127 -13.33 5.59 12.75
C PRO A 127 -14.71 6.22 13.01
N GLN A 128 -15.46 5.61 13.91
CA GLN A 128 -16.76 6.13 14.35
C GLN A 128 -16.55 6.99 15.60
N VAL A 129 -16.96 8.26 15.54
CA VAL A 129 -17.03 9.08 16.75
C VAL A 129 -18.27 8.66 17.53
N LYS A 130 -18.06 8.03 18.70
CA LYS A 130 -19.14 7.82 19.66
C LYS A 130 -19.35 9.12 20.42
N MET A 131 -20.36 9.89 20.03
CA MET A 131 -20.83 11.01 20.84
C MET A 131 -21.53 10.42 22.07
N GLY A 132 -21.09 10.79 23.27
CA GLY A 132 -21.68 10.29 24.51
C GLY A 132 -23.17 10.64 24.58
N GLU A 133 -24.03 9.62 24.64
CA GLU A 133 -25.41 9.84 25.03
C GLU A 133 -25.40 10.34 26.49
N ASN A 134 -25.70 11.62 26.70
CA ASN A 134 -26.03 12.13 28.02
C ASN A 134 -27.30 11.42 28.49
N LYS A 135 -27.14 10.31 29.22
CA LYS A 135 -28.19 9.72 30.03
C LYS A 135 -28.53 10.71 31.13
N ASN A 136 -29.48 11.60 30.85
CA ASN A 136 -30.14 12.38 31.88
C ASN A 136 -30.73 11.40 32.90
N ILE A 137 -30.16 11.46 34.09
CA ILE A 137 -30.58 10.76 35.29
C ILE A 137 -32.02 11.19 35.58
N LYS A 138 -32.94 10.22 35.70
CA LYS A 138 -34.34 10.45 36.04
C LYS A 138 -34.48 11.21 37.38
N PRO A 139 -35.36 12.21 37.51
CA PRO A 139 -35.86 12.58 38.82
C PRO A 139 -36.88 11.53 39.29
N ASN A 140 -36.58 10.92 40.43
CA ASN A 140 -37.46 10.04 41.18
C ASN A 140 -38.63 10.87 41.73
N ILE A 141 -39.85 10.63 41.25
CA ILE A 141 -41.07 11.21 41.86
C ILE A 141 -41.81 10.05 42.53
N ASN A 142 -41.43 9.77 43.77
CA ASN A 142 -42.31 9.14 44.75
C ASN A 142 -43.05 10.28 45.47
N SER A 143 -44.36 10.37 45.30
CA SER A 143 -45.25 11.05 46.25
C SER A 143 -46.58 10.30 46.33
N PRO A 144 -47.10 10.05 47.53
CA PRO A 144 -48.25 9.17 47.76
C PRO A 144 -49.57 9.94 47.57
N GLU A 145 -50.54 9.35 46.88
CA GLU A 145 -51.93 9.83 46.92
C GLU A 145 -52.60 9.36 48.20
N ILE A 146 -53.14 10.32 48.96
CA ILE A 146 -54.11 10.14 50.03
C ILE A 146 -55.47 10.56 49.47
N ALA A 147 -56.44 9.64 49.46
CA ALA A 147 -57.87 9.91 49.51
C ALA A 147 -58.59 8.67 50.08
#